data_AF-A0A8T2NUW7-F1
#
_entry.id   AF-A0A8T2NUW7-F1
#
_cell.length_a   1.000
_cell.length_b   1.000
_cell.length_c   1.000
_cell.angle_alpha   90.00
_cell.angle_beta   90.00
_cell.angle_gamma   90.00
#
_symmetry.space_group_name_H-M   'P 1'
#
loop_
_entity.id
_entity.type
_entity.pdbx_description
1 polymer ?
#
loop_
_entity_poly.entity_id
_entity_poly.type
_entity_poly.pdbx_seq_one_letter_code
_entity_poly.pdbx_strand_id
1 'polypeptide(L)' 'MTCDRLCDLGYDEAQVEEALEMFQNCETKAAEFLHLLTQFNEMGFQQNAIKEVLLVHENHRERALEELMMRAA' A
#
# COMPACT_ATOMS: atom_id res chain seq x y z
N MET A 1 10.88 -13.29 -10.50
CA MET A 1 10.87 -11.83 -10.75
C MET A 1 9.51 -11.35 -10.26
N THR A 2 9.50 -10.79 -9.06
CA THR A 2 8.27 -10.39 -8.36
C THR A 2 7.71 -9.08 -8.90
N CYS A 3 8.58 -8.21 -9.41
CA CYS A 3 8.22 -6.96 -10.04
C CYS A 3 7.30 -7.17 -11.24
N ASP A 4 7.59 -8.16 -12.09
CA ASP A 4 6.80 -8.42 -13.30
C ASP A 4 5.31 -8.66 -13.00
N ARG A 5 4.97 -9.41 -11.94
CA ARG A 5 3.57 -9.69 -11.60
C ARG A 5 2.80 -8.45 -11.14
N LEU A 6 3.45 -7.57 -10.38
CA LEU A 6 2.82 -6.36 -9.89
C LEU A 6 2.76 -5.30 -11.00
N CYS A 7 3.80 -5.20 -11.83
CA CYS A 7 3.78 -4.37 -13.03
C CYS A 7 2.69 -4.81 -14.02
N ASP A 8 2.47 -6.12 -14.19
CA ASP A 8 1.40 -6.66 -15.04
C ASP A 8 -0.01 -6.29 -14.54
N LEU A 9 -0.17 -6.01 -13.24
CA LEU A 9 -1.43 -5.53 -12.65
C LEU A 9 -1.66 -4.03 -12.89
N GLY A 10 -0.69 -3.34 -13.52
CA GLY A 10 -0.73 -1.91 -13.80
C GLY A 10 -0.11 -1.03 -12.70
N TYR A 11 0.62 -1.61 -11.75
CA TYR A 11 1.41 -0.84 -10.80
C TYR A 11 2.69 -0.32 -11.47
N ASP A 12 3.11 0.89 -11.11
CA ASP A 12 4.36 1.45 -11.60
C ASP A 12 5.56 0.72 -10.97
N GLU A 13 6.59 0.46 -11.76
CA GLU A 13 7.80 -0.25 -11.31
C GLU A 13 8.43 0.42 -10.08
N ALA A 14 8.44 1.76 -10.03
CA ALA A 14 8.96 2.49 -8.88
C ALA A 14 8.12 2.28 -7.61
N GLN A 15 6.80 2.15 -7.74
CA GLN A 15 5.93 1.84 -6.59
C GLN A 15 6.14 0.42 -6.09
N VAL A 16 6.36 -0.53 -7.02
CA VAL A 16 6.64 -1.91 -6.69
C VAL A 16 7.98 -2.06 -5.97
N GLU A 17 9.01 -1.41 -6.49
CA GLU A 17 10.33 -1.39 -5.87
C GLU A 17 10.29 -0.75 -4.48
N GLU A 18 9.65 0.42 -4.34
CA GLU A 18 9.46 1.08 -3.05
C GLU A 18 8.72 0.18 -2.04
N ALA A 19 7.60 -0.43 -2.43
CA ALA A 19 6.86 -1.33 -1.56
C ALA A 19 7.69 -2.57 -1.17
N LEU A 20 8.43 -3.15 -2.11
CA LEU A 20 9.34 -4.25 -1.82
C LEU A 20 10.42 -3.82 -0.84
N GLU A 21 11.06 -2.66 -1.01
CA GLU A 21 12.06 -2.15 -0.06
C GLU A 21 11.48 -1.95 1.34
N MET A 22 10.28 -1.36 1.44
CA MET A 22 9.59 -1.10 2.71
C MET A 22 9.23 -2.39 3.45
N PHE A 23 8.87 -3.45 2.72
CA PHE A 23 8.47 -4.74 3.28
C PHE A 23 9.56 -5.81 3.25
N GLN A 24 10.84 -5.42 3.23
CA GLN A 24 11.98 -6.34 3.24
C GLN A 24 11.93 -7.38 2.10
N ASN A 25 11.57 -6.93 0.91
CA ASN A 25 11.37 -7.73 -0.31
C ASN A 25 10.31 -8.83 -0.19
N CYS A 26 9.35 -8.67 0.71
CA CYS A 26 8.24 -9.61 0.84
C CYS A 26 7.18 -9.36 -0.25
N GLU A 27 7.14 -10.23 -1.26
CA GLU A 27 6.16 -10.19 -2.38
C GLU A 27 4.72 -10.02 -1.90
N THR A 28 4.28 -10.88 -0.97
CA THR A 28 2.90 -10.90 -0.48
C THR A 28 2.53 -9.56 0.16
N LYS A 29 3.40 -9.04 1.04
CA LYS A 29 3.15 -7.77 1.72
C LYS A 29 3.20 -6.59 0.75
N ALA A 30 4.16 -6.55 -0.18
CA ALA A 30 4.23 -5.48 -1.18
C ALA A 30 2.98 -5.47 -2.09
N ALA A 31 2.50 -6.64 -2.51
CA ALA A 31 1.27 -6.77 -3.27
C ALA A 31 0.05 -6.26 -2.50
N GLU A 32 -0.09 -6.68 -1.24
CA GLU A 32 -1.17 -6.21 -0.36
C GLU A 32 -1.12 -4.70 -0.13
N PHE A 33 0.08 -4.15 0.09
CA PHE A 33 0.28 -2.71 0.26
C PHE A 33 -0.22 -1.93 -0.95
N LEU A 34 0.23 -2.30 -2.16
CA LEU A 34 -0.18 -1.63 -3.40
C LEU A 34 -1.69 -1.75 -3.65
N HIS A 35 -2.26 -2.92 -3.34
CA HIS A 35 -3.68 -3.14 -3.47
C HIS A 35 -4.51 -2.28 -2.50
N LEU A 36 -4.08 -2.17 -1.24
CA LEU A 36 -4.73 -1.32 -0.24
C LEU A 36 -4.51 0.17 -0.54
N LEU A 37 -3.32 0.54 -1.02
CA LEU A 37 -2.98 1.90 -1.43
C LEU A 37 -3.94 2.40 -2.51
N THR A 38 -4.14 1.62 -3.57
CA THR A 38 -5.09 1.97 -4.63
C THR A 38 -6.52 2.05 -4.11
N GLN A 39 -6.98 1.04 -3.35
CA GLN A 39 -8.34 1.05 -2.80
C GLN A 39 -8.62 2.28 -1.93
N PHE A 40 -7.72 2.60 -1.00
CA PHE A 40 -7.91 3.77 -0.14
C PHE A 40 -7.76 5.09 -0.91
N ASN A 41 -6.91 5.14 -1.93
CA ASN A 41 -6.80 6.31 -2.79
C ASN A 41 -8.11 6.54 -3.58
N GLU A 42 -8.76 5.47 -4.07
CA GLU A 42 -10.08 5.55 -4.70
C GLU A 42 -11.19 5.99 -3.73
N MET A 43 -11.04 5.72 -2.43
CA MET A 43 -11.94 6.23 -1.38
C MET A 43 -11.75 7.74 -1.11
N GLY A 44 -10.73 8.38 -1.70
CA GLY A 44 -10.44 9.81 -1.53
C GLY A 44 -9.44 10.11 -0.40
N PHE A 45 -8.81 9.09 0.19
CA PHE A 45 -7.74 9.31 1.17
C PHE A 45 -6.45 9.76 0.48
N GLN A 46 -5.66 10.55 1.20
CA GLN A 46 -4.38 11.03 0.70
C GLN A 46 -3.35 9.90 0.61
N GLN A 47 -2.70 9.76 -0.54
CA GLN A 47 -1.70 8.70 -0.77
C GLN A 47 -0.62 8.67 0.31
N ASN A 48 -0.09 9.82 0.73
CA ASN A 48 0.92 9.90 1.79
C ASN A 48 0.41 9.36 3.12
N ALA A 49 -0.82 9.71 3.51
CA ALA A 49 -1.43 9.21 4.74
C ALA A 49 -1.63 7.69 4.67
N ILE A 50 -2.12 7.19 3.52
CA ILE A 50 -2.32 5.76 3.31
C ILE A 50 -1.01 4.98 3.46
N LYS A 51 0.06 5.43 2.78
CA LYS A 51 1.38 4.79 2.87
C LYS A 51 1.88 4.72 4.31
N GLU A 52 1.75 5.80 5.06
CA GLU A 52 2.18 5.87 6.46
C GLU A 52 1.40 4.88 7.33
N VAL A 53 0.06 4.87 7.26
CA VAL A 53 -0.75 3.97 8.08
C VAL A 53 -0.53 2.51 7.70
N LEU A 54 -0.38 2.20 6.41
CA LEU A 54 -0.16 0.83 5.96
C LEU A 54 1.21 0.32 6.39
N LEU A 55 2.21 1.20 6.47
CA LEU A 55 3.52 0.86 6.99
C LEU A 55 3.47 0.60 8.50
N VAL A 56 2.81 1.46 9.27
CA VAL A 56 2.68 1.33 10.73
C VAL A 56 1.89 0.08 11.12
N HIS A 57 0.81 -0.21 10.38
CA HIS A 57 -0.08 -1.36 10.64
C HIS A 57 0.30 -2.61 9.84
N GLU A 58 1.44 -2.63 9.14
CA GLU A 58 1.91 -3.74 8.31
C GLU A 58 0.84 -4.31 7.37
N ASN A 59 0.19 -3.45 6.58
CA ASN A 59 -0.91 -3.79 5.66
C ASN A 59 -2.20 -4.30 6.32
N HIS A 60 -2.39 -4.07 7.62
CA HIS A 60 -3.65 -4.42 8.26
C HIS A 60 -4.78 -3.47 7.85
N ARG A 61 -5.56 -3.88 6.83
CA ARG A 61 -6.65 -3.10 6.23
C ARG A 61 -7.56 -2.40 7.25
N GLU A 62 -8.12 -3.14 8.20
CA GLU A 62 -9.11 -2.57 9.14
C GLU A 62 -8.51 -1.49 10.03
N ARG A 63 -7.33 -1.71 10.61
CA ARG A 63 -6.66 -0.71 11.47
C ARG A 63 -6.20 0.51 10.68
N ALA A 64 -5.63 0.29 9.49
CA ALA A 64 -5.22 1.37 8.61
C ALA A 64 -6.42 2.24 8.21
N LEU A 65 -7.57 1.62 7.90
CA LEU A 65 -8.79 2.33 7.55
C LEU A 65 -9.36 3.11 8.74
N GLU A 66 -9.41 2.51 9.93
CA GLU A 66 -9.87 3.19 11.14
C GLU A 66 -9.03 4.43 11.44
N GLU A 67 -7.71 4.32 11.33
CA GLU A 67 -6.80 5.45 11.54
C GLU A 67 -6.94 6.52 10.45
N LEU A 68 -7.07 6.12 9.18
CA LEU A 68 -7.32 7.06 8.07
C LEU A 68 -8.62 7.83 8.27
N MET A 69 -9.68 7.17 8.72
CA MET A 69 -10.95 7.82 9.03
C MET A 69 -10.81 8.78 10.21
N MET A 70 -10.07 8.40 11.26
CA MET A 70 -9.80 9.29 12.39
C MET A 70 -9.00 10.54 11.99
N ARG A 71 -8.04 10.41 11.08
CA ARG A 71 -7.23 11.52 10.57
C ARG A 71 -7.96 12.40 9.56
N ALA A 72 -9.01 11.89 8.91
CA ALA A 72 -9.81 12.61 7.91
C ALA A 72 -11.01 13.37 8.51
N ALA A 73 -11.28 13.20 9.81
CA ALA A 73 -12.30 13.93 10.57
C ALA A 73 -11.80 15.28 11.08
#